data_AF-A0A7C1H975-F1
#
_entry.id   AF-A0A7C1H975-F1
#
_cell.length_a   1.000
_cell.length_b   1.000
_cell.length_c   1.000
_cell.angle_alpha   90.00
_cell.angle_beta   90.00
_cell.angle_gamma   90.00
#
_symmetry.space_group_name_H-M   'P 1'
#
loop_
_entity.id
_entity.type
_entity.pdbx_description
1 polymer ?
#
loop_
_entity_poly.entity_id
_entity_poly.type
_entity_poly.pdbx_seq_one_letter_code
_entity_poly.pdbx_strand_id
1 'polypeptide(L)' 'EEGVGFEFTDDAKDAVAAEAVQKEIGARGLRSIIENIMIDIMYEVPSMKNVKKVVIDSDIVKGKKDKLSAIIGEKTA' A
#
# COMPACT_ATOMS: atom_id res chain seq x y z
N GLU A 1 -2.55 13.45 18.10
CA GLU A 1 -2.45 13.16 16.66
C GLU A 1 -3.41 12.02 16.37
N GLU A 2 -4.48 12.28 15.63
CA GLU A 2 -5.23 11.17 15.05
C GLU A 2 -4.45 10.71 13.80
N GLY A 3 -3.81 9.55 13.91
CA GLY A 3 -3.08 8.95 12.80
C GLY A 3 -4.03 8.42 11.72
N VAL A 4 -3.55 8.36 10.49
CA VAL A 4 -4.29 7.72 9.38
C VAL A 4 -4.33 6.22 9.61
N GLY A 5 -5.53 5.62 9.59
CA GLY A 5 -5.67 4.17 9.69
C GLY A 5 -4.96 3.46 8.53
N PHE A 6 -4.35 2.30 8.78
CA PHE A 6 -3.63 1.55 7.75
C PHE A 6 -3.93 0.06 7.87
N GLU A 7 -4.22 -0.61 6.75
CA GLU A 7 -4.46 -2.05 6.72
C GLU A 7 -4.00 -2.69 5.40
N PHE A 8 -3.46 -3.90 5.51
CA PHE A 8 -3.37 -4.84 4.40
C PHE A 8 -4.52 -5.84 4.50
N THR A 9 -5.25 -6.05 3.41
CA THR A 9 -6.18 -7.18 3.31
C THR A 9 -5.41 -8.50 3.37
N ASP A 10 -6.08 -9.59 3.73
CA ASP A 10 -5.41 -10.90 3.86
C ASP A 10 -4.83 -11.39 2.53
N ASP A 11 -5.54 -11.18 1.42
CA ASP A 11 -5.04 -11.51 0.08
C ASP A 11 -3.83 -10.64 -0.33
N ALA A 12 -3.71 -9.42 0.18
CA ALA A 12 -2.53 -8.59 -0.04
C ALA A 12 -1.30 -9.15 0.68
N LYS A 13 -1.46 -9.67 1.90
CA LYS A 13 -0.36 -10.29 2.65
C LYS A 13 0.18 -11.51 1.89
N ASP A 14 -0.71 -12.36 1.39
CA ASP A 14 -0.35 -13.51 0.57
C ASP A 14 0.33 -13.09 -0.73
N ALA A 15 -0.16 -12.04 -1.38
CA ALA A 15 0.43 -11.51 -2.60
C ALA A 15 1.85 -10.95 -2.37
N VAL A 16 2.09 -10.24 -1.26
CA VAL A 16 3.42 -9.71 -0.92
C VAL A 16 4.39 -10.86 -0.67
N ALA A 17 3.97 -11.91 0.04
CA ALA A 17 4.78 -13.10 0.26
C ALA A 17 5.11 -13.81 -1.06
N ALA A 18 4.13 -13.99 -1.94
CA ALA A 18 4.31 -14.60 -3.25
C ALA A 18 5.28 -13.80 -4.14
N GLU A 19 5.16 -12.47 -4.16
CA GLU A 19 6.05 -11.59 -4.91
C GLU A 19 7.50 -11.68 -4.41
N ALA A 20 7.71 -11.79 -3.10
CA ALA A 20 9.04 -11.96 -2.52
C ALA A 20 9.69 -13.31 -2.89
N VAL A 21 8.88 -14.37 -3.00
CA VAL A 21 9.33 -15.67 -3.50
C VAL A 21 9.66 -15.58 -4.99
N GLN A 22 8.79 -14.96 -5.79
CA GLN A 22 8.99 -14.82 -7.24
C GLN A 22 10.25 -14.01 -7.58
N LYS A 23 10.58 -12.99 -6.77
CA LYS A 23 11.79 -12.17 -6.95
C LYS A 23 13.06 -12.80 -6.34
N GLU A 24 12.96 -13.97 -5.70
CA GLU A 24 14.08 -14.67 -5.05
C GLU A 24 14.80 -13.84 -3.95
N ILE A 25 14.09 -12.90 -3.33
CA ILE A 25 14.64 -11.97 -2.32
C ILE A 25 14.37 -12.43 -0.87
N GLY A 26 13.51 -13.43 -0.69
CA GLY A 26 13.13 -13.97 0.61
C GLY A 26 12.48 -12.93 1.54
N ALA A 27 12.36 -13.26 2.85
CA ALA A 27 11.66 -12.42 3.82
C ALA A 27 12.28 -11.02 4.00
N ARG A 28 13.59 -10.87 3.78
CA ARG A 28 14.28 -9.56 3.87
C ARG A 28 13.81 -8.60 2.77
N GLY A 29 13.38 -9.13 1.64
CA GLY A 29 12.86 -8.36 0.51
C GLY A 29 11.40 -7.90 0.65
N LEU A 30 10.66 -8.36 1.67
CA LEU A 30 9.28 -7.90 1.90
C LEU A 30 9.25 -6.38 2.13
N ARG A 31 10.27 -5.84 2.82
CA ARG A 31 10.40 -4.40 3.08
C ARG A 31 10.47 -3.59 1.79
N SER A 32 11.23 -4.04 0.78
CA SER A 32 11.38 -3.28 -0.46
C SER A 32 10.10 -3.29 -1.31
N ILE A 33 9.34 -4.39 -1.28
CA ILE A 33 8.03 -4.47 -1.93
C ILE A 33 7.05 -3.49 -1.28
N ILE A 34 6.99 -3.48 0.06
CA ILE A 34 6.12 -2.57 0.81
C ILE A 34 6.53 -1.11 0.59
N GLU A 35 7.83 -0.79 0.66
CA GLU A 35 8.34 0.56 0.42
C GLU A 35 7.97 1.07 -0.98
N ASN A 36 8.07 0.22 -2.00
CA ASN A 36 7.70 0.61 -3.36
C ASN A 36 6.22 0.99 -3.47
N ILE A 37 5.33 0.24 -2.82
CA ILE A 37 3.89 0.53 -2.80
C ILE A 37 3.62 1.81 -2.01
N MET A 38 4.30 1.98 -0.87
CA MET A 38 4.02 3.05 0.07
C MET A 38 4.61 4.40 -0.34
N ILE A 39 5.63 4.46 -1.20
CA ILE A 39 6.33 5.72 -1.53
C ILE A 39 5.36 6.79 -2.05
N ASP A 40 4.46 6.39 -2.96
CA ASP A 40 3.51 7.30 -3.60
C ASP A 40 2.40 7.70 -2.62
N ILE A 41 1.94 6.74 -1.80
CA ILE A 41 0.91 6.95 -0.78
C ILE A 41 1.40 7.91 0.31
N MET A 42 2.62 7.70 0.81
CA MET A 42 3.21 8.54 1.86
C MET A 42 3.49 9.97 1.39
N TYR A 43 3.68 10.17 0.08
CA TYR A 43 3.82 11.50 -0.51
C TYR A 43 2.47 12.23 -0.61
N GLU A 44 1.41 11.53 -1.02
CA GLU A 44 0.09 12.13 -1.24
C GLU A 44 -0.71 12.32 0.07
N VAL A 45 -0.64 11.38 1.01
CA VAL A 45 -1.45 11.42 2.24
C VAL A 45 -1.29 12.73 3.04
N PRO A 46 -0.08 13.30 3.23
CA PRO A 46 0.08 14.57 3.93
C PRO A 46 -0.59 15.79 3.28
N SER A 47 -0.84 15.76 1.96
CA SER A 47 -1.48 16.86 1.23
C SER A 47 -3.00 16.71 1.13
N MET A 48 -3.52 15.51 1.38
CA MET A 48 -4.95 15.20 1.33
C MET A 48 -5.68 15.60 2.63
N LYS A 49 -6.92 16.07 2.48
CA LYS A 49 -7.81 16.34 3.62
C LYS A 49 -8.69 15.13 3.88
N ASN A 50 -9.09 14.94 5.14
CA ASN A 50 -10.07 13.91 5.53
C ASN A 50 -9.66 12.47 5.13
N VAL A 51 -8.37 12.16 5.10
CA VAL A 51 -7.90 10.77 4.91
C VAL A 51 -8.30 9.95 6.13
N LYS A 52 -9.15 8.94 5.93
CA LYS A 52 -9.62 8.06 7.00
C LYS A 52 -8.73 6.85 7.14
N LYS A 53 -8.38 6.23 6.01
CA LYS A 53 -7.66 4.96 5.99
C LYS A 53 -6.91 4.75 4.68
N VAL A 54 -5.81 4.02 4.73
CA VAL A 54 -5.15 3.42 3.58
C VAL A 54 -5.36 1.91 3.64
N VAL A 55 -5.90 1.32 2.57
CA VAL A 55 -6.14 -0.12 2.47
C VAL A 55 -5.41 -0.66 1.25
N ILE A 56 -4.42 -1.54 1.47
CA ILE A 56 -3.69 -2.20 0.40
C ILE A 56 -4.34 -3.56 0.12
N ASP A 57 -4.79 -3.75 -1.11
CA ASP A 57 -5.31 -5.03 -1.61
C ASP A 57 -4.31 -5.77 -2.51
N SER A 58 -4.62 -7.03 -2.87
CA SER A 58 -3.71 -7.81 -3.70
C SER A 58 -3.56 -7.30 -5.13
N ASP A 59 -4.51 -6.53 -5.66
CA ASP A 59 -4.41 -5.96 -7.00
C ASP A 59 -3.38 -4.82 -7.03
N ILE A 60 -3.29 -4.02 -5.97
CA ILE A 60 -2.23 -3.01 -5.81
C ILE A 60 -0.86 -3.69 -5.74
N VAL A 61 -0.73 -4.75 -4.95
CA VAL A 61 0.53 -5.51 -4.84
C VAL A 61 0.97 -6.09 -6.18
N LYS A 62 0.01 -6.61 -6.97
CA LYS A 62 0.24 -7.19 -8.31
C LYS A 62 0.38 -6.14 -9.41
N GLY A 63 0.31 -4.84 -9.10
CA GLY A 63 0.39 -3.75 -10.08
C GLY A 63 -0.81 -3.66 -11.03
N LYS A 64 -1.96 -4.24 -10.66
CA LYS A 64 -3.22 -4.21 -11.43
C LYS A 64 -4.08 -2.99 -11.11
N LYS A 65 -3.86 -2.36 -9.95
CA LYS A 65 -4.49 -1.10 -9.54
C LYS A 65 -3.43 -0.05 -9.26
N ASP A 66 -3.83 1.20 -9.46
CA ASP A 66 -3.01 2.35 -9.06
C ASP A 66 -2.86 2.39 -7.54
N LYS A 67 -1.65 2.65 -7.04
CA LYS A 67 -1.36 2.65 -5.59
C LYS A 67 -2.16 3.73 -4.84
N LEU A 68 -2.46 4.86 -5.47
CA LEU A 68 -3.23 5.94 -4.86
C LEU A 68 -4.70 5.56 -4.64
N SER A 69 -5.20 4.52 -5.32
CA SER A 69 -6.52 3.96 -5.04
C SER A 69 -6.64 3.31 -3.65
N ALA A 70 -5.52 3.04 -2.97
CA ALA A 70 -5.50 2.59 -1.58
C ALA A 70 -6.03 3.63 -0.60
N ILE A 71 -6.02 4.92 -0.96
CA ILE A 71 -6.34 6.01 -0.06
C ILE A 71 -7.86 6.19 0.00
N ILE A 72 -8.42 5.99 1.18
CA ILE A 72 -9.84 6.17 1.47
C ILE A 72 -10.02 7.54 2.15
N GLY A 73 -10.45 8.53 1.37
CA GLY A 73 -10.67 9.91 1.80
C GLY A 73 -11.15 10.81 0.66
N GLU A 74 -11.35 12.09 0.93
CA GLU A 74 -11.68 13.09 -0.09
C GLU A 74 -10.40 13.70 -0.67
N LYS A 75 -10.19 13.53 -1.98
CA LYS A 75 -9.16 14.27 -2.70
C LYS A 75 -9.65 15.70 -2.88
N THR A 76 -9.02 16.68 -2.24
CA THR A 76 -9.25 18.08 -2.60
C THR A 76 -8.70 18.30 -4.02
N ALA A 77 -9.55 18.84 -4.89
CA ALA A 77 -9.14 19.32 -6.21
C ALA A 77 -8.16 20.49 -6.10
#